data_AF-A0A8K1ARN5-F1
#
_entry.id   AF-A0A8K1ARN5-F1
#
_cell.length_a   1.000
_cell.length_b   1.000
_cell.length_c   1.000
_cell.angle_alpha   90.00
_cell.angle_beta   90.00
_cell.angle_gamma   90.00
#
_symmetry.space_group_name_H-M   'P 1'
#
loop_
_entity.id
_entity.type
_entity.pdbx_description
1 polymer ?
#
loop_
_entity_poly.entity_id
_entity_poly.type
_entity_poly.pdbx_seq_one_letter_code
_entity_poly.pdbx_strand_id
1 'polypeptide(L)' 'FDSPTVVMPIVVTFVSSLVHPHPISYMSEDPHSPRFMCHSSIPTFFTPMSVTGDNFIQLFPGWEG' A
#
# COMPACT_ATOMS: atom_id res chain seq x y z
N PHE A 1 -12.78 18.38 0.59
CA PHE A 1 -12.31 17.17 1.30
C PHE A 1 -13.50 16.57 2.00
N ASP A 2 -14.07 15.54 1.40
CA ASP A 2 -15.17 14.79 1.99
C ASP A 2 -14.60 13.83 3.06
N SER A 3 -15.36 13.53 4.10
CA SER A 3 -14.94 12.65 5.20
C SER A 3 -14.35 11.30 4.74
N PRO A 4 -14.95 10.55 3.79
CA PRO A 4 -14.36 9.30 3.26
C PRO A 4 -13.03 9.52 2.52
N THR A 5 -12.85 10.62 1.78
CA THR A 5 -11.61 10.93 1.06
C THR A 5 -10.42 11.11 2.00
N VAL A 6 -10.67 11.47 3.27
CA VAL A 6 -9.63 11.62 4.29
C VAL A 6 -9.41 10.31 5.07
N VAL A 7 -10.48 9.60 5.42
CA VAL A 7 -10.39 8.41 6.28
C VAL A 7 -9.77 7.21 5.56
N MET A 8 -10.10 7.00 4.28
CA MET A 8 -9.60 5.84 3.51
C MET A 8 -8.07 5.79 3.37
N PRO A 9 -7.37 6.86 2.94
CA PRO A 9 -5.91 6.83 2.86
C PRO A 9 -5.24 6.69 4.24
N ILE A 10 -5.80 7.28 5.30
CA ILE A 10 -5.24 7.19 6.66
C ILE A 10 -5.24 5.75 7.16
N VAL A 11 -6.35 5.02 7.01
CA VAL A 11 -6.46 3.61 7.43
C VAL A 11 -5.48 2.74 6.64
N VAL A 12 -5.39 2.94 5.32
CA VAL A 12 -4.48 2.18 4.46
C VAL A 12 -3.02 2.43 4.84
N THR A 13 -2.60 3.68 5.05
CA THR A 13 -1.23 4.00 5.47
C THR A 13 -0.91 3.43 6.85
N PHE A 14 -1.87 3.43 7.78
CA PHE A 14 -1.68 2.90 9.12
C PHE A 14 -1.51 1.37 9.14
N VAL A 15 -2.41 0.63 8.49
CA VAL A 15 -2.31 -0.83 8.37
C VAL A 15 -1.04 -1.23 7.62
N SER A 16 -0.66 -0.45 6.61
CA SER A 16 0.56 -0.65 5.85
C SER A 16 1.84 -0.43 6.67
N SER A 17 1.85 0.57 7.55
CA SER A 17 2.99 0.80 8.44
C SER A 17 3.17 -0.33 9.46
N LEU A 18 2.09 -1.05 9.79
CA LEU A 18 2.12 -2.20 10.71
C LEU A 18 2.53 -3.50 10.02
N VAL A 19 2.21 -3.68 8.74
CA VAL A 19 2.57 -4.89 7.98
C VAL A 19 4.03 -4.86 7.48
N HIS A 20 4.62 -3.70 7.22
CA HIS A 20 6.02 -3.57 6.77
C HIS A 20 7.09 -4.16 7.73
N PRO A 21 7.00 -3.98 9.06
CA PRO A 21 7.94 -4.62 9.99
C PRO A 21 7.68 -6.12 10.19
N HIS A 22 6.53 -6.65 9.75
CA HIS A 22 6.17 -8.06 9.90
C HIS A 22 7.13 -9.03 9.16
N PRO A 23 7.44 -8.84 7.86
CA PRO A 23 8.42 -9.67 7.16
C PRO A 23 9.87 -9.39 7.59
N ILE A 24 10.18 -8.21 8.11
CA ILE A 24 11.52 -7.90 8.65
C ILE A 24 11.82 -8.78 9.87
N SER A 25 10.84 -8.95 10.75
CA SER A 25 10.98 -9.81 11.92
C SER A 25 10.85 -11.30 11.60
N TYR A 26 10.07 -11.68 10.57
CA TYR A 26 9.79 -13.08 10.23
C TYR A 26 10.80 -13.69 9.23
N MET A 27 11.38 -12.90 8.32
CA MET A 27 12.37 -13.35 7.34
C MET A 27 13.81 -12.94 7.69
N SER A 28 14.09 -12.61 8.96
CA SER A 28 15.47 -12.29 9.39
C SER A 28 16.45 -13.47 9.19
N GLU A 29 15.95 -14.68 9.01
CA GLU A 29 16.75 -15.89 8.77
C GLU A 29 16.92 -16.25 7.27
N ASP A 30 16.23 -15.57 6.34
CA ASP A 30 16.24 -15.92 4.91
C ASP A 30 16.73 -14.78 3.98
N PRO A 31 17.70 -15.03 3.08
CA PRO A 31 18.33 -14.00 2.24
C PRO A 31 17.44 -13.43 1.12
N HIS A 32 16.21 -13.92 0.95
CA HIS A 32 15.25 -13.42 -0.05
C HIS A 32 14.35 -12.26 0.42
N SER A 33 14.58 -11.76 1.64
CA SER A 33 13.88 -10.62 2.27
C SER A 33 13.61 -9.39 1.36
N PRO A 34 14.56 -8.88 0.52
CA PRO A 34 14.31 -7.66 -0.26
C PRO A 34 13.28 -7.81 -1.39
N ARG A 35 13.05 -9.01 -1.92
CA ARG A 35 12.02 -9.24 -2.96
C ARG A 35 10.61 -9.18 -2.39
N PHE A 36 10.43 -9.72 -1.19
CA PHE A 36 9.16 -9.74 -0.49
C PHE A 36 8.78 -8.33 -0.01
N MET A 37 9.77 -7.54 0.44
CA MET A 37 9.57 -6.13 0.79
C MET A 37 9.14 -5.27 -0.42
N CYS A 38 9.74 -5.47 -1.59
CA CYS A 38 9.30 -4.80 -2.82
C CYS A 38 7.85 -5.13 -3.18
N HIS A 39 7.45 -6.41 -3.05
CA HIS A 39 6.06 -6.80 -3.36
C HIS A 39 5.06 -6.24 -2.34
N SER A 40 5.45 -6.12 -1.07
CA SER A 40 4.62 -5.51 -0.02
C SER A 40 4.48 -3.98 -0.13
N SER A 41 5.37 -3.30 -0.86
CA SER A 41 5.38 -1.83 -0.97
C SER A 41 4.62 -1.28 -2.19
N ILE A 42 4.40 -2.10 -3.21
CA ILE A 42 3.58 -1.77 -4.40
C ILE A 42 2.12 -1.41 -4.03
N PRO A 43 1.37 -2.23 -3.26
CA PRO A 43 -0.03 -1.93 -2.94
C PRO A 43 -0.19 -0.67 -2.08
N THR A 44 0.80 -0.34 -1.23
CA THR A 44 0.80 0.87 -0.39
C THR A 44 0.78 2.17 -1.17
N PHE A 45 1.34 2.19 -2.38
CA PHE A 45 1.47 3.40 -3.17
C PHE A 45 0.31 3.53 -4.16
N PHE A 46 -0.11 2.41 -4.77
CA PHE A 46 -1.18 2.39 -5.75
C PHE A 46 -2.58 2.51 -5.14
N THR A 47 -2.82 1.94 -3.95
CA THR A 47 -4.13 1.99 -3.27
C THR A 47 -4.59 3.42 -2.95
N PRO A 48 -3.82 4.25 -2.22
CA PRO A 48 -4.23 5.63 -1.94
C PRO A 48 -4.29 6.52 -3.19
N MET A 49 -3.54 6.19 -4.24
CA MET A 49 -3.61 6.89 -5.53
C MET A 49 -4.94 6.62 -6.26
N SER A 50 -5.49 5.42 -6.13
CA SER A 50 -6.81 5.02 -6.67
C SER A 50 -7.97 5.76 -6.00
N VAL A 51 -8.00 5.81 -4.66
CA VAL A 51 -9.09 6.47 -3.90
C VAL A 51 -9.07 8.00 -3.99
N THR A 52 -7.97 8.59 -4.46
CA THR A 52 -7.87 10.04 -4.73
C THR A 52 -8.15 10.37 -6.20
N GLY A 53 -8.45 9.38 -7.04
CA GLY A 53 -8.67 9.58 -8.46
C GLY A 53 -10.10 9.99 -8.80
N ASP A 54 -10.27 11.24 -9.24
CA ASP A 54 -11.55 11.72 -9.77
C ASP A 54 -11.76 11.33 -11.26
N ASN A 55 -10.80 10.62 -11.86
CA ASN A 55 -10.76 10.32 -13.30
C ASN A 55 -10.42 8.83 -13.56
N PHE A 56 -11.03 8.24 -14.60
CA PHE A 56 -10.84 6.83 -14.98
C PHE A 56 -9.38 6.42 -15.20
N ILE A 57 -8.53 7.35 -15.67
CA ILE A 57 -7.09 7.11 -15.91
C ILE A 57 -6.32 6.92 -14.60
N GLN A 58 -6.77 7.51 -13.49
CA GLN A 58 -6.13 7.38 -12.18
C GLN A 58 -6.62 6.14 -11.40
N LEU A 59 -7.84 5.67 -11.69
CA LEU A 59 -8.40 4.43 -11.15
C LEU A 59 -7.76 3.17 -11.78
N PHE A 60 -7.39 3.21 -13.06
CA PHE A 60 -6.83 2.05 -13.78
C PHE A 60 -5.54 1.47 -13.15
N PRO A 61 -4.50 2.27 -12.88
CA PRO A 61 -3.28 1.77 -12.25
C PRO A 61 -3.51 1.32 -10.81
N GLY A 62 -4.45 1.95 -10.10
CA GLY A 62 -4.81 1.59 -8.73
C GLY A 62 -5.71 0.35 -8.62
N TRP A 63 -6.36 -0.06 -9.70
CA TRP A 63 -7.11 -1.32 -9.82
C TRP A 63 -6.19 -2.48 -10.17
N GLU A 64 -5.24 -2.31 -11.11
CA GLU A 64 -4.36 -3.38 -11.61
C GLU A 64 -3.08 -3.63 -10.78
N GLY A 65 -2.77 -2.74 -9.83
CA GLY A 65 -1.57 -2.79 -8.98
C GLY A 65 -1.63 -3.75 -7.80
#